data_AF-Q7YZ01-F1
#
_entry.id   AF-Q7YZ01-F1
#
_cell.length_a   1.000
_cell.length_b   1.000
_cell.length_c   1.000
_cell.angle_alpha   90.00
_cell.angle_beta   90.00
_cell.angle_gamma   90.00
#
_symmetry.space_group_name_H-M   'P 1'
#
loop_
_entity.id
_entity.type
_entity.pdbx_description
1 polymer ?
#
loop_
_entity_poly.entity_id
_entity_poly.type
_entity_poly.pdbx_seq_one_letter_code
_entity_poly.pdbx_strand_id
1 'polypeptide(L)'
;MLNDRECIICNDVEEYAYNELTLVKCKNCDVFFHKICYGISNHNASSQGIVILCDPCQYELQIKGKQLNKLSSNKDLKCLICFNTGILKRVLIPQKFDLFQTSESKFNHLQNRAIWIHIECAIYSQDYITIHNWRTMSNIEILKPLIYINNKSCCFCNGNFGILRKCRFSQCMEYFHIHCLLKSPHYKRRNIKIEKNHLFEIYCHKHFKIQSQISLEQGQK
;
A
#
# COMPACT_ATOMS: atom_id res chain seq x y z
N MET A 1 12.04 7.87 -16.99
CA MET A 1 11.92 6.47 -17.43
C MET A 1 12.02 5.62 -16.17
N LEU A 2 10.94 4.95 -15.77
CA LEU A 2 10.94 4.05 -14.61
C LEU A 2 11.62 2.75 -15.05
N ASN A 3 12.55 2.22 -14.27
CA ASN A 3 13.12 0.90 -14.54
C ASN A 3 11.98 -0.12 -14.56
N ASP A 4 11.85 -0.88 -15.64
CA ASP A 4 10.69 -1.74 -15.93
C ASP A 4 10.63 -3.04 -15.09
N ARG A 5 11.33 -3.11 -13.93
CA ARG A 5 11.45 -4.31 -13.09
C ARG A 5 11.66 -4.02 -11.59
N GLU A 6 11.03 -2.99 -11.05
CA GLU A 6 11.07 -2.74 -9.59
C GLU A 6 9.77 -3.19 -8.93
N CYS A 7 9.86 -3.81 -7.75
CA CYS A 7 8.69 -4.11 -6.92
C CYS A 7 8.03 -2.81 -6.48
N ILE A 8 6.78 -2.59 -6.89
CA ILE A 8 6.02 -1.39 -6.57
C ILE A 8 5.66 -1.28 -5.07
N ILE A 9 5.94 -2.29 -4.24
CA ILE A 9 5.64 -2.26 -2.79
C ILE A 9 6.88 -1.85 -2.00
N CYS A 10 8.00 -2.56 -2.19
CA CYS A 10 9.23 -2.32 -1.44
C CYS A 10 10.26 -1.43 -2.17
N ASN A 11 10.01 -1.06 -3.43
CA ASN A 11 10.91 -0.31 -4.31
C ASN A 11 12.25 -1.01 -4.59
N ASP A 12 12.28 -2.34 -4.52
CA ASP A 12 13.49 -3.15 -4.75
C ASP A 12 13.41 -3.89 -6.10
N VAL A 13 14.56 -4.04 -6.76
CA VAL A 13 14.75 -4.73 -8.05
C VAL A 13 15.23 -6.16 -7.88
N GLU A 14 15.68 -6.55 -6.69
CA GLU A 14 16.37 -7.82 -6.49
C GLU A 14 15.44 -9.02 -6.72
N GLU A 15 15.79 -9.86 -7.69
CA GLU A 15 15.25 -11.19 -7.90
C GLU A 15 16.10 -12.17 -7.12
N TYR A 16 15.64 -12.58 -5.94
CA TYR A 16 16.35 -13.59 -5.17
C TYR A 16 15.95 -14.99 -5.66
N ALA A 17 16.90 -15.93 -5.67
CA ALA A 17 16.66 -17.34 -6.01
C ALA A 17 15.64 -18.04 -5.08
N TYR A 18 15.24 -17.39 -3.98
CA TYR A 18 14.15 -17.83 -3.12
C TYR A 18 12.79 -17.51 -3.74
N ASN A 19 11.96 -18.55 -3.92
CA ASN A 19 10.66 -18.50 -4.61
C ASN A 19 9.65 -17.49 -4.02
N GLU A 20 9.80 -17.03 -2.77
CA GLU A 20 8.91 -16.02 -2.18
C GLU A 20 9.34 -14.57 -2.47
N LEU A 21 10.63 -14.34 -2.76
CA LEU A 21 11.20 -13.05 -3.13
C LEU A 21 11.31 -12.89 -4.66
N THR A 22 10.68 -13.79 -5.43
CA THR A 22 10.61 -13.67 -6.87
C THR A 22 9.75 -12.46 -7.25
N LEU A 23 10.30 -11.59 -8.11
CA LEU A 23 9.57 -10.50 -8.72
C LEU A 23 8.63 -11.06 -9.79
N VAL A 24 7.36 -10.68 -9.73
CA VAL A 24 6.34 -11.14 -10.68
C VAL A 24 5.58 -9.97 -11.26
N LYS A 25 5.11 -10.13 -12.50
CA LYS A 25 4.30 -9.16 -13.21
C LYS A 25 2.84 -9.58 -13.16
N CYS A 26 1.93 -8.66 -12.85
CA CYS A 26 0.51 -8.93 -13.06
C CYS A 26 0.21 -9.06 -14.57
N LYS A 27 -0.55 -10.08 -14.96
CA LYS A 27 -0.88 -10.32 -16.38
C LYS A 27 -1.67 -9.18 -17.02
N ASN A 28 -2.50 -8.47 -16.25
CA ASN A 28 -3.48 -7.52 -16.77
C ASN A 28 -3.19 -6.05 -16.49
N CYS A 29 -2.31 -5.75 -15.54
CA CYS A 29 -1.78 -4.40 -15.37
C CYS A 29 -0.26 -4.49 -15.22
N ASP A 30 0.45 -3.58 -15.88
CA ASP A 30 1.91 -3.57 -16.04
C ASP A 30 2.69 -3.29 -14.74
N VAL A 31 2.24 -3.85 -13.62
CA VAL A 31 2.79 -3.68 -12.28
C VAL A 31 3.62 -4.90 -11.92
N PHE A 32 4.79 -4.62 -11.33
CA PHE A 32 5.72 -5.62 -10.81
C PHE A 32 5.72 -5.58 -9.29
N PHE A 33 5.76 -6.74 -8.66
CA PHE A 33 5.84 -6.87 -7.21
C PHE A 33 6.46 -8.20 -6.82
N HIS A 34 7.12 -8.27 -5.66
CA HIS A 34 7.54 -9.54 -5.10
C HIS A 34 6.34 -10.31 -4.56
N LYS A 35 6.34 -11.63 -4.75
CA LYS A 35 5.28 -12.50 -4.22
C LYS A 35 5.04 -12.27 -2.73
N ILE A 36 6.09 -12.24 -1.91
CA ILE A 36 5.99 -11.99 -0.47
C ILE A 36 5.44 -10.61 -0.14
N CYS A 37 5.86 -9.57 -0.87
CA CYS A 37 5.38 -8.21 -0.63
C CYS A 37 3.87 -8.10 -0.90
N TYR A 38 3.35 -8.85 -1.87
CA TYR A 38 1.92 -8.88 -2.20
C TYR A 38 1.11 -9.96 -1.46
N GLY A 39 1.80 -10.85 -0.73
CA GLY A 39 1.19 -11.97 -0.01
C GLY A 39 0.74 -13.13 -0.92
N ILE A 40 1.49 -13.46 -1.95
CA ILE A 40 1.26 -14.67 -2.76
C ILE A 40 2.03 -15.83 -2.14
N SER A 41 1.31 -16.86 -1.69
CA SER A 41 1.92 -18.10 -1.17
C SER A 41 2.11 -19.13 -2.29
N ASN A 42 3.23 -19.87 -2.23
CA ASN A 42 3.58 -20.89 -3.23
C ASN A 42 2.74 -22.19 -3.15
N HIS A 43 1.84 -22.33 -2.17
CA HIS A 43 1.05 -23.56 -1.99
C HIS A 43 -0.03 -23.78 -3.06
N ASN A 44 -0.31 -22.79 -3.91
CA ASN A 44 -1.26 -22.90 -5.01
C ASN A 44 -0.59 -23.15 -6.38
N ALA A 45 0.69 -23.54 -6.38
CA ALA A 45 1.47 -23.77 -7.59
C ALA A 45 1.20 -25.17 -8.16
N SER A 46 0.12 -25.33 -8.95
CA SER A 46 0.06 -26.43 -9.92
C SER A 46 1.02 -26.15 -11.07
N SER A 47 1.59 -27.22 -11.62
CA SER A 47 2.69 -27.29 -12.61
C SER A 47 2.36 -26.76 -14.02
N GLN A 48 1.37 -25.86 -14.15
CA GLN A 48 1.06 -25.14 -15.39
C GLN A 48 1.21 -23.65 -15.13
N GLY A 49 2.03 -22.97 -15.95
CA GLY A 49 2.49 -21.58 -15.77
C GLY A 49 1.48 -20.67 -15.05
N ILE A 50 1.79 -20.33 -13.80
CA ILE A 50 0.90 -19.60 -12.90
C ILE A 50 0.67 -18.20 -13.48
N VAL A 51 -0.55 -17.94 -13.94
CA VAL A 51 -1.00 -16.60 -14.29
C VAL A 51 -1.25 -15.83 -13.00
N ILE A 52 -0.42 -14.82 -12.73
CA ILE A 52 -0.58 -13.96 -11.55
C ILE A 52 -1.40 -12.73 -11.92
N LEU A 53 -2.44 -12.47 -11.13
CA LEU A 53 -3.28 -11.27 -11.22
C LEU A 53 -3.27 -10.57 -9.86
N CYS A 54 -3.18 -9.24 -9.87
CA CYS A 54 -3.43 -8.46 -8.65
C CYS A 54 -4.93 -8.40 -8.34
N ASP A 55 -5.29 -8.19 -7.07
CA ASP A 55 -6.66 -8.10 -6.58
C ASP A 55 -7.52 -7.10 -7.41
N PRO A 56 -7.03 -5.91 -7.81
CA PRO A 56 -7.76 -5.02 -8.72
C PRO A 56 -8.16 -5.68 -10.05
N CYS A 57 -7.20 -6.30 -10.75
CA CYS A 57 -7.47 -6.95 -12.03
C CYS A 57 -8.35 -8.19 -11.87
N GLN A 58 -8.19 -8.95 -10.78
CA GLN A 58 -9.07 -10.07 -10.45
C GLN A 58 -10.52 -9.59 -10.23
N TYR A 59 -10.70 -8.48 -9.51
CA TYR A 59 -12.02 -7.91 -9.31
C TYR A 59 -12.63 -7.40 -10.61
N GLU A 60 -11.87 -6.66 -11.44
CA GLU A 60 -12.36 -6.20 -12.73
C GLU A 60 -12.86 -7.36 -13.62
N LEU A 61 -12.12 -8.47 -13.63
CA LEU A 61 -12.54 -9.71 -14.31
C LEU A 61 -13.84 -10.28 -13.76
N GLN A 62 -14.03 -10.26 -12.44
CA GLN A 62 -15.25 -10.75 -11.80
C GLN A 62 -16.46 -9.87 -12.15
N ILE A 63 -16.30 -8.54 -12.20
CA ILE A 63 -17.42 -7.62 -12.46
C ILE A 63 -17.75 -7.45 -13.95
N LYS A 64 -16.76 -7.51 -14.85
CA LYS A 64 -16.94 -7.29 -16.30
C LYS A 64 -17.14 -8.60 -17.09
N GLY A 65 -16.95 -9.77 -16.47
CA GLY A 65 -16.95 -11.06 -17.16
C GLY A 65 -15.71 -11.25 -18.07
N LYS A 66 -15.68 -12.35 -18.85
CA LYS A 66 -14.54 -12.72 -19.73
C LYS A 66 -14.28 -11.73 -20.90
N GLN A 67 -15.02 -10.64 -21.03
CA GLN A 67 -14.86 -9.65 -22.12
C GLN A 67 -13.84 -8.55 -21.76
N LEU A 68 -12.59 -8.92 -21.48
CA LEU A 68 -11.49 -7.94 -21.47
C LEU A 68 -10.90 -7.84 -22.88
N ASN A 69 -11.54 -7.02 -23.72
CA ASN A 69 -10.87 -6.45 -24.89
C ASN A 69 -10.10 -5.20 -24.44
N LYS A 70 -8.77 -5.27 -24.57
CA LYS A 70 -7.78 -4.17 -24.51
C LYS A 70 -7.77 -3.29 -23.24
N LEU A 71 -6.70 -3.44 -22.46
CA LEU A 71 -6.20 -2.49 -21.46
C LEU A 71 -7.31 -1.78 -20.66
N SER A 72 -8.07 -2.52 -19.82
CA SER A 72 -8.86 -1.85 -18.79
C SER A 72 -7.87 -1.18 -17.84
N SER A 73 -7.75 0.13 -18.01
CA SER A 73 -6.84 0.91 -17.23
C SER A 73 -7.33 0.87 -15.79
N ASN A 74 -6.50 0.36 -14.89
CA ASN A 74 -6.65 0.31 -13.42
C ASN A 74 -6.73 1.74 -12.79
N LYS A 75 -7.21 2.74 -13.55
CA LYS A 75 -7.03 4.17 -13.34
C LYS A 75 -7.98 4.77 -12.31
N ASP A 76 -9.09 4.10 -11.98
CA ASP A 76 -10.09 4.67 -11.07
C ASP A 76 -10.07 4.06 -9.67
N LEU A 77 -9.42 2.90 -9.47
CA LEU A 77 -9.31 2.31 -8.14
C LEU A 77 -8.25 3.05 -7.33
N LYS A 78 -8.70 3.66 -6.24
CA LYS A 78 -7.88 4.48 -5.35
C LYS A 78 -7.81 3.83 -3.98
N CYS A 79 -6.64 3.95 -3.35
CA CYS A 79 -6.48 3.63 -1.95
C CYS A 79 -7.37 4.54 -1.10
N LEU A 80 -8.11 3.93 -0.16
CA LEU A 80 -9.09 4.60 0.67
C LEU A 80 -8.50 5.70 1.57
N ILE A 81 -7.22 5.56 1.97
CA ILE A 81 -6.62 6.47 2.95
C ILE A 81 -5.62 7.46 2.37
N CYS A 82 -5.20 7.30 1.11
CA CYS A 82 -4.30 8.26 0.46
C CYS A 82 -4.79 8.72 -0.90
N PHE A 83 -5.90 8.17 -1.41
CA PHE A 83 -6.55 8.52 -2.68
C PHE A 83 -5.65 8.44 -3.93
N ASN A 84 -4.48 7.83 -3.83
CA ASN A 84 -3.60 7.51 -4.95
C ASN A 84 -3.97 6.15 -5.53
N THR A 85 -3.68 5.97 -6.82
CA THR A 85 -3.81 4.69 -7.53
C THR A 85 -2.57 3.82 -7.29
N GLY A 86 -2.56 2.59 -7.81
CA GLY A 86 -1.39 1.71 -7.76
C GLY A 86 -1.75 0.26 -7.46
N ILE A 87 -0.86 -0.45 -6.78
CA ILE A 87 -1.14 -1.80 -6.30
C ILE A 87 -2.00 -1.76 -5.04
N LEU A 88 -3.08 -2.53 -5.01
CA LEU A 88 -4.06 -2.47 -3.93
C LEU A 88 -4.41 -3.88 -3.46
N LYS A 89 -4.87 -3.97 -2.21
CA LYS A 89 -5.54 -5.14 -1.63
C LYS A 89 -6.97 -4.78 -1.24
N ARG A 90 -7.82 -5.79 -1.21
CA ARG A 90 -9.21 -5.66 -0.76
C ARG A 90 -9.30 -5.36 0.74
N VAL A 91 -10.19 -4.44 1.08
CA VAL A 91 -10.54 -4.14 2.47
C VAL A 91 -11.96 -4.64 2.75
N LEU A 92 -12.19 -5.17 3.94
CA LEU A 92 -13.50 -5.55 4.44
C LEU A 92 -14.31 -4.29 4.74
N ILE A 93 -15.54 -4.22 4.20
CA ILE A 93 -16.44 -3.09 4.46
C ILE A 93 -16.83 -3.13 5.95
N PRO A 94 -16.62 -2.03 6.71
CA PRO A 94 -17.02 -1.98 8.11
C PRO A 94 -18.53 -2.13 8.25
N GLN A 95 -18.97 -3.03 9.13
CA GLN A 95 -20.39 -3.25 9.42
C GLN A 95 -20.88 -2.50 10.66
N LYS A 96 -19.95 -2.03 11.50
CA LYS A 96 -20.25 -1.48 12.83
C LYS A 96 -20.32 0.05 12.88
N PHE A 97 -19.86 0.73 11.83
CA PHE A 97 -19.79 2.18 11.78
C PHE A 97 -19.67 2.68 10.34
N ASP A 98 -19.99 3.96 10.13
CA ASP A 98 -19.75 4.63 8.86
C ASP A 98 -18.27 4.87 8.61
N LEU A 99 -17.85 4.64 7.37
CA LEU A 99 -16.45 4.63 6.97
C LEU A 99 -15.70 5.92 7.31
N PHE A 100 -16.38 7.08 7.27
CA PHE A 100 -15.79 8.40 7.50
C PHE A 100 -16.50 9.16 8.61
N GLN A 101 -15.73 9.93 9.40
CA GLN A 101 -16.22 10.66 10.58
C GLN A 101 -17.19 11.82 10.27
N THR A 102 -17.15 12.37 9.05
CA THR A 102 -17.94 13.54 8.66
C THR A 102 -18.31 13.48 7.19
N SER A 103 -19.45 12.85 6.89
CA SER A 103 -20.13 13.11 5.64
C SER A 103 -21.63 12.97 5.84
N GLU A 104 -22.29 14.10 6.10
CA GLU A 104 -23.73 14.18 5.89
C GLU A 104 -24.01 13.81 4.43
N SER A 105 -24.81 12.75 4.25
CA SER A 105 -25.65 12.46 3.08
C SER A 105 -25.04 12.19 1.68
N LYS A 106 -23.74 11.94 1.49
CA LYS A 106 -23.19 11.61 0.14
C LYS A 106 -22.70 10.17 -0.10
N PHE A 107 -22.70 9.29 0.89
CA PHE A 107 -21.97 8.01 0.79
C PHE A 107 -22.77 6.73 0.99
N ASN A 108 -24.10 6.76 0.98
CA ASN A 108 -24.94 5.55 0.89
C ASN A 108 -24.59 4.67 -0.35
N HIS A 109 -23.88 5.21 -1.35
CA HIS A 109 -23.38 4.48 -2.50
C HIS A 109 -22.11 3.63 -2.27
N LEU A 110 -21.45 3.73 -1.11
CA LEU A 110 -20.26 2.91 -0.81
C LEU A 110 -20.58 1.53 -0.24
N GLN A 111 -21.79 1.31 0.29
CA GLN A 111 -22.15 0.04 0.93
C GLN A 111 -22.03 -1.19 0.01
N ASN A 112 -22.08 -0.99 -1.32
CA ASN A 112 -21.94 -2.06 -2.32
C ASN A 112 -20.64 -1.99 -3.15
N ARG A 113 -19.74 -1.05 -2.88
CA ARG A 113 -18.51 -0.90 -3.67
C ARG A 113 -17.33 -1.54 -2.95
N ALA A 114 -16.55 -2.29 -3.71
CA ALA A 114 -15.26 -2.78 -3.25
C ALA A 114 -14.38 -1.60 -2.83
N ILE A 115 -13.85 -1.67 -1.61
CA ILE A 115 -12.89 -0.69 -1.08
C ILE A 115 -11.48 -1.29 -1.09
N TRP A 116 -10.49 -0.41 -1.24
CA TRP A 116 -9.13 -0.77 -1.62
C TRP A 116 -8.10 -0.01 -0.79
N ILE A 117 -6.95 -0.61 -0.55
CA ILE A 117 -5.84 0.04 0.15
C ILE A 117 -4.49 -0.43 -0.39
N HIS A 118 -3.49 0.46 -0.40
CA HIS A 118 -2.11 0.03 -0.60
C HIS A 118 -1.63 -0.79 0.61
N ILE A 119 -0.73 -1.75 0.39
CA ILE A 119 -0.21 -2.61 1.45
C ILE A 119 0.60 -1.78 2.45
N GLU A 120 1.46 -0.90 1.98
CA GLU A 120 2.22 0.02 2.83
C GLU A 120 1.31 0.98 3.60
N CYS A 121 0.22 1.43 3.00
CA CYS A 121 -0.78 2.26 3.68
C CYS A 121 -1.42 1.52 4.85
N ALA A 122 -1.75 0.23 4.69
CA ALA A 122 -2.29 -0.62 5.74
C ALA A 122 -1.26 -0.89 6.85
N ILE A 123 -0.03 -1.29 6.49
CA ILE A 123 1.05 -1.61 7.43
C ILE A 123 1.37 -0.42 8.33
N TYR A 124 1.46 0.78 7.76
CA TYR A 124 1.86 1.97 8.51
C TYR A 124 0.68 2.72 9.16
N SER A 125 -0.56 2.23 9.08
CA SER A 125 -1.75 2.90 9.64
C SER A 125 -2.50 2.02 10.65
N GLN A 126 -1.76 1.23 11.45
CA GLN A 126 -2.32 0.25 12.38
C GLN A 126 -3.25 0.82 13.46
N ASP A 127 -3.17 2.12 13.74
CA ASP A 127 -4.11 2.81 14.64
C ASP A 127 -5.56 2.80 14.10
N TYR A 128 -5.74 2.56 12.80
CA TYR A 128 -7.02 2.53 12.09
C TYR A 128 -7.29 1.21 11.36
N ILE A 129 -6.26 0.40 11.12
CA ILE A 129 -6.31 -0.69 10.14
C ILE A 129 -5.61 -1.93 10.68
N THR A 130 -6.27 -3.09 10.61
CA THR A 130 -5.65 -4.37 10.96
C THR A 130 -5.51 -5.24 9.73
N ILE A 131 -4.35 -5.87 9.58
CA ILE A 131 -4.12 -6.96 8.62
C ILE A 131 -4.19 -8.26 9.41
N HIS A 132 -5.23 -9.05 9.22
CA HIS A 132 -5.40 -10.31 9.98
C HIS A 132 -4.49 -11.42 9.43
N ASN A 133 -4.29 -11.50 8.11
CA ASN A 133 -3.39 -12.46 7.50
C ASN A 133 -2.18 -11.77 6.85
N TRP A 134 -1.10 -11.65 7.61
CA TRP A 134 0.16 -11.05 7.16
C TRP A 134 0.88 -11.87 6.08
N ARG A 135 0.66 -13.19 6.01
CA ARG A 135 1.27 -14.03 4.98
C ARG A 135 0.67 -13.74 3.61
N THR A 136 -0.62 -13.44 3.55
CA THR A 136 -1.34 -13.19 2.30
C THR A 136 -1.72 -11.73 2.06
N MET A 137 -1.35 -10.85 3.00
CA MET A 137 -1.76 -9.44 3.04
C MET A 137 -3.27 -9.27 2.84
N SER A 138 -4.07 -10.14 3.47
CA SER A 138 -5.52 -10.21 3.27
C SER A 138 -6.29 -10.10 4.59
N ASN A 139 -7.62 -10.06 4.49
CA ASN A 139 -8.52 -9.79 5.62
C ASN A 139 -8.13 -8.47 6.29
N ILE A 140 -8.07 -7.41 5.48
CA ILE A 140 -7.75 -6.07 5.95
C ILE A 140 -9.03 -5.43 6.48
N GLU A 141 -9.04 -5.04 7.75
CA GLU A 141 -10.19 -4.46 8.44
C GLU A 141 -9.90 -3.03 8.87
N ILE A 142 -10.92 -2.17 8.85
CA ILE A 142 -10.86 -0.83 9.41
C ILE A 142 -11.45 -0.89 10.82
N LEU A 143 -10.72 -0.37 11.79
CA LEU A 143 -11.04 -0.49 13.22
C LEU A 143 -11.93 0.64 13.73
N LYS A 144 -11.87 1.81 13.09
CA LYS A 144 -12.61 3.00 13.48
C LYS A 144 -12.86 3.92 12.29
N PRO A 145 -13.87 4.81 12.35
CA PRO A 145 -14.14 5.77 11.29
C PRO A 145 -12.90 6.57 10.89
N LEU A 146 -12.67 6.68 9.59
CA LEU A 146 -11.52 7.36 9.00
C LEU A 146 -11.76 8.87 8.93
N ILE A 147 -10.67 9.62 8.98
CA ILE A 147 -10.69 11.06 8.71
C ILE A 147 -10.65 11.24 7.19
N TYR A 148 -11.65 11.94 6.64
CA TYR A 148 -11.71 12.22 5.21
C TYR A 148 -10.94 13.49 4.84
N ILE A 149 -11.12 14.59 5.60
CA ILE A 149 -10.42 15.87 5.41
C ILE A 149 -9.69 16.23 6.71
N ASN A 150 -8.45 16.67 6.57
CA ASN A 150 -7.56 17.10 7.65
C ASN A 150 -7.36 18.61 7.61
N ASN A 151 -6.97 19.17 8.74
CA ASN A 151 -6.51 20.57 8.86
C ASN A 151 -5.04 20.76 8.47
N LYS A 152 -4.32 19.68 8.14
CA LYS A 152 -2.96 19.66 7.61
C LYS A 152 -2.97 19.04 6.21
N SER A 153 -1.93 19.32 5.43
CA SER A 153 -1.74 18.76 4.10
C SER A 153 -0.50 17.88 4.03
N CYS A 154 -0.53 16.89 3.13
CA CYS A 154 0.62 16.11 2.75
C CYS A 154 1.66 17.00 2.07
N CYS A 155 2.90 17.02 2.57
CA CYS A 155 3.98 17.84 2.01
C CYS A 155 4.50 17.40 0.63
N PHE A 156 3.99 16.28 0.09
CA PHE A 156 4.37 15.77 -1.23
C PHE A 156 3.31 16.01 -2.30
N CYS A 157 2.02 15.83 -1.98
CA CYS A 157 0.94 16.00 -2.96
C CYS A 157 0.06 17.22 -2.69
N ASN A 158 0.30 17.95 -1.59
CA ASN A 158 -0.49 19.08 -1.09
C ASN A 158 -1.96 18.75 -0.75
N GLY A 159 -2.38 17.49 -0.89
CA GLY A 159 -3.71 17.02 -0.50
C GLY A 159 -3.88 16.96 1.02
N ASN A 160 -5.04 17.39 1.50
CA ASN A 160 -5.43 17.36 2.91
C ASN A 160 -6.39 16.21 3.25
N PHE A 161 -6.54 15.23 2.37
CA PHE A 161 -7.51 14.15 2.54
C PHE A 161 -6.91 12.89 3.17
N GLY A 162 -7.76 11.98 3.66
CA GLY A 162 -7.38 10.65 4.12
C GLY A 162 -6.51 10.64 5.38
N ILE A 163 -5.68 9.62 5.57
CA ILE A 163 -4.80 9.50 6.72
C ILE A 163 -3.43 10.10 6.41
N LEU A 164 -3.06 11.12 7.19
CA LEU A 164 -1.71 11.68 7.22
C LEU A 164 -0.92 11.14 8.40
N ARG A 165 0.36 10.84 8.19
CA ARG A 165 1.33 10.60 9.26
C ARG A 165 2.19 11.83 9.48
N LYS A 166 2.45 12.12 10.76
CA LYS A 166 3.41 13.13 11.18
C LYS A 166 4.81 12.50 11.21
N CYS A 167 5.83 13.24 10.80
CA CYS A 167 7.21 12.83 11.03
C CYS A 167 7.48 12.60 12.53
N ARG A 168 8.15 11.50 12.88
CA ARG A 168 8.48 11.18 14.28
C ARG A 168 9.63 12.01 14.87
N PHE A 169 10.42 12.70 14.06
CA PHE A 169 11.51 13.54 14.57
C PHE A 169 10.96 14.64 15.48
N SER A 170 11.61 14.85 16.62
CA SER A 170 11.17 15.83 17.63
C SER A 170 10.96 17.20 16.99
N GLN A 171 9.86 17.87 17.34
CA GLN A 171 9.46 19.19 16.84
C GLN A 171 9.23 19.31 15.33
N CYS A 172 9.36 18.22 14.56
CA CYS A 172 9.03 18.26 13.14
C CYS A 172 7.52 18.38 12.93
N MET A 173 7.09 19.33 12.08
CA MET A 173 5.69 19.59 11.77
C MET A 173 5.27 19.13 10.37
N GLU A 174 6.09 18.29 9.73
CA GLU A 174 5.81 17.71 8.41
C GLU A 174 4.78 16.57 8.52
N TYR A 175 3.78 16.61 7.65
CA TYR A 175 2.75 15.59 7.50
C TYR A 175 2.76 15.04 6.08
N PHE A 176 2.52 13.74 5.92
CA PHE A 176 2.54 13.10 4.61
C PHE A 176 1.64 11.87 4.56
N HIS A 177 1.12 11.55 3.38
CA HIS A 177 0.63 10.20 3.11
C HIS A 177 1.80 9.23 3.04
N ILE A 178 1.63 8.03 3.60
CA ILE A 178 2.63 6.95 3.54
C ILE A 178 3.05 6.67 2.10
N HIS A 179 2.08 6.46 1.22
CA HIS A 179 2.34 6.19 -0.19
C HIS A 179 3.15 7.31 -0.86
N CYS A 180 2.79 8.59 -0.63
CA CYS A 180 3.51 9.72 -1.23
C CYS A 180 4.96 9.82 -0.72
N LEU A 181 5.19 9.59 0.58
CA LEU A 181 6.54 9.54 1.13
C LEU A 181 7.36 8.43 0.48
N LEU A 182 6.85 7.19 0.47
CA LEU A 182 7.59 6.02 -0.01
C LEU A 182 7.82 6.03 -1.53
N LYS A 183 6.98 6.75 -2.28
CA LYS A 183 7.18 7.00 -3.72
C LYS A 183 8.00 8.23 -4.01
N SER A 184 8.35 9.03 -3.00
CA SER A 184 9.25 10.15 -3.21
C SER A 184 10.64 9.65 -3.64
N PRO A 185 11.36 10.39 -4.50
CA PRO A 185 12.72 10.03 -4.91
C PRO A 185 13.69 9.82 -3.74
N HIS A 186 13.42 10.44 -2.59
CA HIS A 186 14.24 10.34 -1.38
C HIS A 186 14.12 8.98 -0.69
N TYR A 187 12.99 8.30 -0.82
CA TYR A 187 12.70 7.01 -0.18
C TYR A 187 12.82 5.80 -1.11
N LYS A 188 12.78 6.02 -2.43
CA LYS A 188 12.88 4.94 -3.42
C LYS A 188 14.14 4.07 -3.32
N ARG A 189 15.20 4.55 -2.68
CA ARG A 189 16.51 3.86 -2.62
C ARG A 189 16.68 2.90 -1.44
N ARG A 190 15.60 2.41 -0.81
CA ARG A 190 15.70 1.46 0.30
C ARG A 190 14.65 0.36 0.25
N ASN A 191 15.13 -0.85 0.49
CA ASN A 191 14.33 -2.06 0.65
C ASN A 191 13.47 -1.92 1.92
N ILE A 192 12.16 -1.77 1.73
CA ILE A 192 11.22 -1.74 2.85
C ILE A 192 11.07 -3.17 3.38
N LYS A 193 11.65 -3.46 4.54
CA LYS A 193 11.43 -4.72 5.25
C LYS A 193 10.02 -4.72 5.84
N ILE A 194 9.19 -5.65 5.39
CA ILE A 194 7.85 -5.87 5.95
C ILE A 194 8.00 -6.88 7.09
N GLU A 195 8.09 -6.40 8.32
CA GLU A 195 8.24 -7.20 9.53
C GLU A 195 7.05 -7.02 10.49
N LYS A 196 6.67 -8.10 11.20
CA LYS A 196 5.38 -8.23 11.89
C LYS A 196 5.22 -7.35 13.14
N ASN A 197 6.29 -6.82 13.72
CA ASN A 197 6.27 -6.26 15.09
C ASN A 197 7.04 -4.95 15.29
N HIS A 198 7.45 -4.26 14.24
CA HIS A 198 8.05 -2.95 14.40
C HIS A 198 6.96 -1.90 14.24
N LEU A 199 6.66 -1.16 15.31
CA LEU A 199 6.05 0.16 15.19
C LEU A 199 6.98 0.96 14.27
N PHE A 200 6.70 0.95 12.97
CA PHE A 200 7.61 1.51 11.99
C PHE A 200 7.67 3.02 12.23
N GLU A 201 8.77 3.45 12.81
CA GLU A 201 9.08 4.86 12.95
C GLU A 201 9.19 5.45 11.55
N ILE A 202 8.34 6.42 11.23
CA ILE A 202 8.37 7.06 9.92
C ILE A 202 8.76 8.53 10.02
N TYR A 203 9.68 8.91 9.15
CA TYR A 203 10.31 10.22 9.11
C TYR A 203 10.00 10.91 7.79
N CYS A 204 10.14 12.24 7.75
CA CYS A 204 10.08 12.96 6.48
C CYS A 204 11.43 12.84 5.75
N HIS A 205 11.46 13.26 4.49
CA HIS A 205 12.68 13.25 3.66
C HIS A 205 13.86 14.05 4.25
N LYS A 206 13.61 15.00 5.17
CA LYS A 206 14.65 15.78 5.86
C LYS A 206 15.30 14.99 7.02
N HIS A 207 14.51 14.22 7.75
CA HIS A 207 14.95 13.55 8.98
C HIS A 207 15.28 12.07 8.80
N PHE A 208 14.91 11.45 7.68
CA PHE A 208 15.19 10.03 7.46
C PHE A 208 16.70 9.70 7.35
N LYS A 209 17.51 10.63 6.83
CA LYS A 209 18.95 10.43 6.66
C LYS A 209 19.68 10.37 7.99
N ILE A 210 19.25 11.22 8.93
CA ILE A 210 19.86 11.38 10.25
C ILE A 210 19.78 10.05 11.03
N GLN A 211 18.62 9.39 11.05
CA GLN A 211 18.51 8.11 11.75
C GLN A 211 19.38 7.01 11.11
N SER A 212 19.49 6.98 9.78
CA SER A 212 20.31 5.94 9.16
C SER A 212 21.81 6.08 9.38
N GLN A 213 22.29 7.29 9.64
CA GLN A 213 23.67 7.51 10.07
C GLN A 213 23.84 7.04 11.52
N ILE A 214 22.91 7.39 12.40
CA ILE A 214 22.92 6.96 13.80
C ILE A 214 22.85 5.42 13.93
N SER A 215 22.03 4.74 13.12
CA SER A 215 21.92 3.27 13.14
C SER A 215 23.16 2.56 12.59
N LEU A 216 23.88 3.18 11.64
CA LEU A 216 25.14 2.62 11.12
C LEU A 216 26.28 2.78 12.11
N GLU A 217 26.32 3.89 12.85
CA GLU A 217 27.33 4.14 13.89
C GLU A 217 27.12 3.25 15.15
N GLN A 218 25.89 2.87 15.45
CA GLN A 218 25.58 1.98 16.58
C GLN A 218 25.76 0.48 16.25
N GLY A 219 25.91 0.11 14.98
CA GLY A 219 26.16 -1.26 14.52
C GLY A 219 27.66 -1.64 14.42
N GLN A 220 28.57 -0.75 14.84
CA GLN A 220 30.02 -0.97 14.82
C GLN A 220 30.65 -1.06 16.22
N LYS A 221 29.92 -1.57 17.21
CA LYS A 221 30.48 -1.89 18.53
C LYS A 221 30.16 -3.32 18.95
#